data_AF-A0A524EG44-F1
#
_entry.id   AF-A0A524EG44-F1
#
_cell.length_a   1.000
_cell.length_b   1.000
_cell.length_c   1.000
_cell.angle_alpha   90.00
_cell.angle_beta   90.00
_cell.angle_gamma   90.00
#
_symmetry.space_group_name_H-M   'P 1'
#
loop_
_entity.id
_entity.type
_entity.pdbx_description
1 polymer ?
#
loop_
_entity_poly.entity_id
_entity_poly.type
_entity_poly.pdbx_seq_one_letter_code
_entity_poly.pdbx_strand_id
1 'polypeptide(L)'
;MGQGIGTLAGLLVAFALTFLILTFGAAIPPEVIDPAIIGDFLSRSDLELKLVIISTVLYPTTLSGVNIGIYIGYGATGSEVLMFLVWGTGGLIAGLLSRDIIQGIFAALFAVIIGAFLSWLLIFFVQTTDYAAIIGGESMLILQVVLEGALYPAIASIVGGLLGGGISRPR
;
A
#
# COMPACT_ATOMS: atom_id res chain seq x y z
N MET A 1 11.45 -19.34 8.73
CA MET A 1 10.03 -19.08 9.03
C MET A 1 9.73 -17.60 9.35
N GLY A 2 10.64 -16.85 9.98
CA GLY A 2 10.41 -15.43 10.33
C GLY A 2 10.14 -14.50 9.15
N GLN A 3 10.90 -14.62 8.05
CA GLN A 3 10.73 -13.75 6.86
C GLN A 3 9.30 -13.80 6.28
N GLY A 4 8.75 -14.99 6.01
CA GLY A 4 7.42 -15.11 5.42
C GLY A 4 6.30 -14.56 6.32
N ILE A 5 6.40 -14.79 7.63
CA ILE A 5 5.47 -14.22 8.62
C ILE A 5 5.61 -12.70 8.64
N GLY A 6 6.84 -12.18 8.63
CA GLY A 6 7.12 -10.75 8.58
C GLY A 6 6.53 -10.08 7.34
N THR A 7 6.65 -10.71 6.17
CA THR A 7 6.06 -10.22 4.92
C THR A 7 4.54 -10.07 5.03
N LEU A 8 3.84 -11.11 5.47
CA LEU A 8 2.39 -11.07 5.61
C LEU A 8 1.94 -10.08 6.68
N ALA A 9 2.62 -10.06 7.83
CA ALA A 9 2.30 -9.14 8.91
C ALA A 9 2.53 -7.68 8.50
N GLY A 10 3.63 -7.38 7.82
CA GLY A 10 3.94 -6.03 7.35
C GLY A 10 2.89 -5.52 6.34
N LEU A 11 2.47 -6.38 5.41
CA LEU A 11 1.39 -6.07 4.47
C LEU A 11 0.07 -5.81 5.19
N LEU A 12 -0.33 -6.70 6.11
CA LEU A 12 -1.57 -6.55 6.87
C LEU A 12 -1.58 -5.30 7.74
N VAL A 13 -0.46 -4.98 8.39
CA VAL A 13 -0.32 -3.77 9.20
C VAL A 13 -0.42 -2.52 8.34
N ALA A 14 0.26 -2.49 7.20
CA ALA A 14 0.15 -1.37 6.29
C ALA A 14 -1.32 -1.14 5.89
N PHE A 15 -1.98 -2.19 5.42
CA PHE A 15 -3.38 -2.10 5.02
C PHE A 15 -4.33 -1.70 6.15
N ALA A 16 -4.22 -2.32 7.32
CA ALA A 16 -5.06 -2.05 8.47
C ALA A 16 -4.89 -0.62 8.99
N LEU A 17 -3.66 -0.11 9.00
CA LEU A 17 -3.38 1.28 9.39
C LEU A 17 -4.01 2.26 8.42
N THR A 18 -3.87 2.08 7.10
CA THR A 18 -4.54 2.95 6.14
C THR A 18 -6.04 2.93 6.32
N PHE A 19 -6.64 1.74 6.46
CA PHE A 19 -8.07 1.60 6.68
C PHE A 19 -8.54 2.35 7.94
N LEU A 20 -7.82 2.16 9.05
CA LEU A 20 -8.15 2.81 10.32
C LEU A 20 -8.03 4.33 10.22
N ILE A 21 -6.91 4.82 9.66
CA ILE A 21 -6.65 6.25 9.51
C ILE A 21 -7.71 6.91 8.64
N LEU A 22 -8.10 6.31 7.51
CA LEU A 22 -9.16 6.85 6.65
C LEU A 22 -10.54 6.78 7.30
N THR A 23 -10.82 5.73 8.08
CA THR A 23 -12.09 5.58 8.82
C THR A 23 -12.27 6.68 9.88
N PHE A 24 -11.20 7.04 10.57
CA PHE A 24 -11.20 8.10 11.59
C PHE A 24 -10.66 9.44 11.07
N GLY A 25 -10.48 9.56 9.75
CA GLY A 25 -9.79 10.68 9.11
C GLY A 25 -10.47 12.03 9.32
N ALA A 26 -11.78 12.06 9.58
CA ALA A 26 -12.53 13.29 9.83
C ALA A 26 -12.02 14.09 11.04
N ALA A 27 -11.29 13.46 11.97
CA ALA A 27 -10.67 14.11 13.12
C ALA A 27 -9.21 14.52 12.87
N ILE A 28 -8.63 14.18 11.71
CA ILE A 28 -7.24 14.44 11.38
C ILE A 28 -7.13 15.83 10.74
N PRO A 29 -6.14 16.65 11.13
CA PRO A 29 -5.94 17.97 10.54
C PRO A 29 -5.73 17.88 9.01
N PRO A 30 -6.33 18.80 8.22
CA PRO A 30 -6.24 18.80 6.77
C PRO A 30 -4.80 19.00 6.25
N GLU A 31 -3.89 19.51 7.10
CA GLU A 31 -2.47 19.65 6.79
C GLU A 31 -1.74 18.30 6.76
N VAL A 32 -2.33 17.25 7.34
CA VAL A 32 -1.73 15.90 7.43
C VAL A 32 -2.30 14.97 6.37
N ILE A 33 -3.60 15.06 6.10
CA ILE A 33 -4.29 14.26 5.08
C ILE A 33 -5.28 15.17 4.35
N ASP A 34 -5.23 15.15 3.03
CA ASP A 34 -6.18 15.90 2.20
C ASP A 34 -7.62 15.44 2.51
N PRO A 35 -8.51 16.35 2.95
CA PRO A 35 -9.91 16.03 3.22
C PRO A 35 -10.65 15.40 2.03
N ALA A 36 -10.22 15.65 0.79
CA ALA A 36 -10.77 15.02 -0.40
C ALA A 36 -10.63 13.48 -0.34
N ILE A 37 -9.50 12.98 0.17
CA ILE A 37 -9.23 11.53 0.30
C ILE A 37 -10.19 10.90 1.30
N ILE A 38 -10.37 11.57 2.43
CA ILE A 38 -11.25 11.11 3.51
C ILE A 38 -12.71 11.15 3.02
N GLY A 39 -13.09 12.22 2.32
CA GLY A 39 -14.40 12.36 1.69
C GLY A 39 -14.68 11.24 0.70
N ASP A 40 -13.75 10.96 -0.20
CA ASP A 40 -13.85 9.87 -1.17
C ASP A 40 -14.02 8.52 -0.46
N PHE A 41 -13.21 8.24 0.56
CA PHE A 41 -13.29 6.98 1.32
C PHE A 41 -14.62 6.83 2.08
N LEU A 42 -15.07 7.88 2.78
CA LEU A 42 -16.30 7.86 3.58
C LEU A 42 -17.57 7.90 2.73
N SER A 43 -17.51 8.43 1.51
CA SER A 43 -18.65 8.50 0.59
C SER A 43 -19.03 7.14 -0.02
N ARG A 44 -18.14 6.14 0.03
CA ARG A 44 -18.42 4.79 -0.47
C ARG A 44 -19.04 3.94 0.62
N SER A 45 -20.13 3.23 0.31
CA SER A 45 -20.68 2.18 1.18
C SER A 45 -19.97 0.85 0.99
N ASP A 46 -19.50 0.59 -0.23
CA ASP A 46 -19.01 -0.72 -0.65
C ASP A 46 -17.56 -0.93 -0.20
N LEU A 47 -17.29 -2.11 0.36
CA LEU A 47 -15.96 -2.42 0.89
C LEU A 47 -14.94 -2.45 -0.24
N GLU A 48 -15.28 -3.04 -1.38
CA GLU A 48 -14.41 -3.18 -2.54
C GLU A 48 -13.89 -1.83 -3.02
N LEU A 49 -14.76 -0.82 -3.13
CA LEU A 49 -14.38 0.54 -3.53
C LEU A 49 -13.52 1.23 -2.48
N LYS A 50 -13.79 1.00 -1.19
CA LYS A 50 -12.92 1.48 -0.10
C LYS A 50 -11.53 0.88 -0.19
N LEU A 51 -11.43 -0.42 -0.51
CA LEU A 51 -10.14 -1.07 -0.67
C LEU A 51 -9.37 -0.55 -1.89
N VAL A 52 -10.08 -0.21 -2.98
CA VAL A 52 -9.48 0.44 -4.14
C VAL A 52 -8.91 1.82 -3.76
N ILE A 53 -9.64 2.63 -2.99
CA ILE A 53 -9.14 3.91 -2.48
C ILE A 53 -7.91 3.70 -1.59
N ILE A 54 -7.90 2.68 -0.73
CA ILE A 54 -6.72 2.32 0.05
C ILE A 54 -5.52 1.99 -0.86
N SER A 55 -5.73 1.28 -1.97
CA SER A 55 -4.67 1.00 -2.94
C SER A 55 -4.08 2.28 -3.55
N THR A 56 -4.91 3.29 -3.83
CA THR A 56 -4.41 4.60 -4.32
C THR A 56 -3.53 5.31 -3.29
N VAL A 57 -3.83 5.12 -1.99
CA VAL A 57 -3.01 5.65 -0.89
C VAL A 57 -1.71 4.87 -0.74
N LEU A 58 -1.78 3.53 -0.79
CA LEU A 58 -0.64 2.65 -0.56
C LEU A 58 0.37 2.69 -1.71
N TYR A 59 -0.07 2.98 -2.93
CA TYR A 59 0.74 2.97 -4.14
C TYR A 59 0.59 4.28 -4.94
N PRO A 60 0.98 5.43 -4.38
CA PRO A 60 0.95 6.69 -5.10
C PRO A 60 2.07 6.67 -6.15
N THR A 61 1.72 6.78 -7.42
CA THR A 61 2.73 6.90 -8.49
C THR A 61 2.95 8.36 -8.85
N THR A 62 4.22 8.69 -9.08
CA THR A 62 4.69 10.04 -9.42
C THR A 62 5.61 10.08 -10.64
N LEU A 63 5.97 8.92 -11.21
CA LEU A 63 6.97 8.83 -12.28
C LEU A 63 6.42 9.15 -13.68
N SER A 64 5.21 8.68 -13.99
CA SER A 64 4.62 8.76 -15.33
C SER A 64 3.48 9.79 -15.43
N GLY A 65 3.18 10.52 -14.34
CA GLY A 65 2.08 11.48 -14.26
C GLY A 65 0.68 10.85 -14.21
N VAL A 66 0.56 9.53 -14.32
CA VAL A 66 -0.70 8.79 -14.26
C VAL A 66 -0.78 8.09 -12.91
N ASN A 67 -1.48 8.69 -11.94
CA ASN A 67 -1.81 8.03 -10.66
C ASN A 67 -2.91 6.97 -10.87
N ILE A 68 -2.89 5.87 -10.10
CA ILE A 68 -4.01 4.92 -10.01
C ILE A 68 -5.32 5.68 -9.84
N GLY A 69 -5.36 6.65 -8.92
CA GLY A 69 -6.55 7.47 -8.67
C GLY A 69 -7.03 8.26 -9.90
N ILE A 70 -6.10 8.75 -10.72
CA ILE A 70 -6.42 9.45 -11.98
C ILE A 70 -6.93 8.45 -13.02
N TYR A 71 -6.30 7.29 -13.12
CA TYR A 71 -6.67 6.24 -14.07
C TYR A 71 -8.06 5.65 -13.78
N ILE A 72 -8.40 5.45 -12.50
CA ILE A 72 -9.73 4.93 -12.10
C ILE A 72 -10.78 6.04 -11.95
N GLY A 73 -10.37 7.31 -11.94
CA GLY A 73 -11.25 8.48 -11.85
C GLY A 73 -11.70 8.86 -10.44
N TYR A 74 -11.13 8.27 -9.39
CA TYR A 74 -11.38 8.58 -7.97
C TYR A 74 -10.22 8.09 -7.10
N GLY A 75 -10.06 8.64 -5.90
CA GLY A 75 -9.02 8.21 -4.97
C GLY A 75 -7.97 9.27 -4.68
N ALA A 76 -6.93 8.85 -3.96
CA ALA A 76 -6.10 9.75 -3.20
C ALA A 76 -4.99 10.40 -4.01
N THR A 77 -5.08 11.72 -4.22
CA THR A 77 -3.96 12.57 -4.66
C THR A 77 -3.30 13.22 -3.45
N GLY A 78 -1.97 13.15 -3.33
CA GLY A 78 -1.24 13.80 -2.22
C GLY A 78 -1.19 13.01 -0.90
N SER A 79 -1.35 11.68 -0.96
CA SER A 79 -1.31 10.80 0.22
C SER A 79 0.10 10.32 0.57
N GLU A 80 1.17 10.99 0.11
CA GLU A 80 2.53 10.48 0.26
C GLU A 80 2.94 10.37 1.73
N VAL A 81 2.53 11.32 2.58
CA VAL A 81 2.83 11.30 4.01
C VAL A 81 2.19 10.08 4.69
N LEU A 82 0.92 9.82 4.37
CA LEU A 82 0.20 8.67 4.89
C LEU A 82 0.84 7.36 4.41
N MET A 83 1.19 7.29 3.12
CA MET A 83 1.90 6.16 2.53
C MET A 83 3.21 5.87 3.28
N PHE A 84 4.04 6.90 3.51
CA PHE A 84 5.31 6.76 4.21
C PHE A 84 5.13 6.26 5.65
N LEU A 85 4.16 6.82 6.38
CA LEU A 85 3.85 6.40 7.75
C LEU A 85 3.44 4.92 7.78
N VAL A 86 2.52 4.56 6.90
CA VAL A 86 1.91 3.24 6.87
C VAL A 86 2.92 2.17 6.44
N TRP A 87 3.63 2.37 5.32
CA TRP A 87 4.63 1.42 4.85
C TRP A 87 5.89 1.40 5.71
N GLY A 88 6.28 2.54 6.29
CA GLY A 88 7.35 2.58 7.30
C GLY A 88 7.00 1.72 8.52
N THR A 89 5.75 1.80 9.00
CA THR A 89 5.28 0.97 10.12
C THR A 89 5.12 -0.49 9.72
N GLY A 90 4.56 -0.78 8.55
CA GLY A 90 4.46 -2.15 8.01
C GLY A 90 5.84 -2.79 7.85
N GLY A 91 6.82 -2.03 7.34
CA GLY A 91 8.21 -2.45 7.24
C GLY A 91 8.83 -2.73 8.60
N LEU A 92 8.61 -1.86 9.60
CA LEU A 92 9.07 -2.06 10.97
C LEU A 92 8.60 -3.40 11.55
N ILE A 93 7.30 -3.70 11.42
CA ILE A 93 6.74 -4.97 11.90
C ILE A 93 7.31 -6.16 11.13
N ALA A 94 7.46 -6.04 9.82
CA ALA A 94 8.08 -7.07 9.00
C ALA A 94 9.51 -7.39 9.48
N GLY A 95 10.30 -6.36 9.78
CA GLY A 95 11.65 -6.48 10.32
C GLY A 95 11.70 -7.06 11.74
N LEU A 96 10.78 -6.67 12.61
CA LEU A 96 10.72 -7.20 13.99
C LEU A 96 10.45 -8.71 14.01
N LEU A 97 9.64 -9.21 13.07
CA LEU A 97 9.25 -10.61 12.98
C LEU A 97 10.24 -11.47 12.20
N SER A 98 11.06 -10.87 11.33
CA SER A 98 12.13 -11.57 10.60
C SER A 98 13.34 -11.87 11.49
N ARG A 99 13.56 -11.10 12.56
CA ARG A 99 14.64 -11.27 13.56
C ARG A 99 16.08 -11.12 13.03
N ASP A 100 16.22 -10.57 11.83
CA ASP A 100 17.49 -10.29 11.17
C ASP A 100 17.33 -9.09 10.23
N ILE A 101 18.39 -8.31 10.04
CA ILE A 101 18.41 -7.10 9.21
C ILE A 101 18.17 -7.47 7.75
N ILE A 102 18.93 -8.43 7.22
CA ILE A 102 18.82 -8.82 5.81
C ILE A 102 17.42 -9.41 5.53
N GLN A 103 16.97 -10.33 6.39
CA GLN A 103 15.65 -10.92 6.25
C GLN A 103 14.53 -9.90 6.46
N GLY A 104 14.72 -8.88 7.30
CA GLY A 104 13.76 -7.80 7.54
C GLY A 104 13.57 -6.89 6.34
N ILE A 105 14.67 -6.50 5.71
CA ILE A 105 14.65 -5.74 4.45
C ILE A 105 13.90 -6.52 3.37
N PHE A 106 14.26 -7.80 3.17
CA PHE A 106 13.56 -8.62 2.17
C PHE A 106 12.10 -8.84 2.53
N ALA A 107 11.77 -9.08 3.81
CA ALA A 107 10.39 -9.26 4.24
C ALA A 107 9.53 -8.04 3.93
N ALA A 108 10.04 -6.84 4.20
CA ALA A 108 9.38 -5.56 3.94
C ALA A 108 9.23 -5.27 2.45
N LEU A 109 10.28 -5.52 1.64
CA LEU A 109 10.21 -5.34 0.19
C LEU A 109 9.21 -6.31 -0.45
N PHE A 110 9.23 -7.59 -0.06
CA PHE A 110 8.24 -8.54 -0.55
C PHE A 110 6.82 -8.18 -0.13
N ALA A 111 6.62 -7.57 1.04
CA ALA A 111 5.30 -7.14 1.49
C ALA A 111 4.72 -6.08 0.54
N VAL A 112 5.55 -5.09 0.15
CA VAL A 112 5.17 -4.06 -0.81
C VAL A 112 4.84 -4.66 -2.17
N ILE A 113 5.69 -5.55 -2.68
CA ILE A 113 5.48 -6.14 -4.02
C ILE A 113 4.24 -7.05 -4.05
N ILE A 114 4.03 -7.87 -3.03
CA ILE A 114 2.82 -8.71 -2.93
C ILE A 114 1.57 -7.82 -2.86
N GLY A 115 1.59 -6.77 -2.02
CA GLY A 115 0.48 -5.83 -1.96
C GLY A 115 0.21 -5.12 -3.28
N ALA A 116 1.23 -4.87 -4.09
CA ALA A 116 1.11 -4.25 -5.41
C ALA A 116 0.32 -5.18 -6.35
N PHE A 117 0.70 -6.46 -6.40
CA PHE A 117 -0.05 -7.46 -7.18
C PHE A 117 -1.49 -7.62 -6.69
N LEU A 118 -1.71 -7.63 -5.38
CA LEU A 118 -3.07 -7.72 -4.81
C LEU A 118 -3.90 -6.48 -5.15
N SER A 119 -3.30 -5.30 -5.14
CA SER A 119 -3.96 -4.04 -5.50
C SER A 119 -4.35 -4.03 -6.98
N TRP A 120 -3.45 -4.49 -7.87
CA TRP A 120 -3.74 -4.69 -9.28
C TRP A 120 -4.93 -5.62 -9.50
N LEU A 121 -4.90 -6.82 -8.89
CA LEU A 121 -5.98 -7.80 -9.01
C LEU A 121 -7.30 -7.25 -8.49
N LEU A 122 -7.30 -6.58 -7.33
CA LEU A 122 -8.48 -5.95 -6.76
C LEU A 122 -9.09 -4.93 -7.72
N ILE A 123 -8.28 -4.00 -8.23
CA ILE A 123 -8.77 -2.94 -9.13
C ILE A 123 -9.32 -3.57 -10.41
N PHE A 124 -8.63 -4.54 -10.98
CA PHE A 124 -9.10 -5.27 -12.16
C PHE A 124 -10.46 -5.92 -11.91
N PHE A 125 -10.61 -6.68 -10.82
CA PHE A 125 -11.88 -7.36 -10.50
C PHE A 125 -13.03 -6.39 -10.16
N VAL A 126 -12.73 -5.20 -9.66
CA VAL A 126 -13.74 -4.17 -9.43
C VAL A 126 -14.18 -3.50 -10.74
N GLN A 127 -13.29 -3.37 -11.72
CA GLN A 127 -13.55 -2.68 -12.98
C GLN A 127 -14.19 -3.54 -14.07
N THR A 128 -14.03 -4.87 -14.03
CA THR A 128 -14.54 -5.74 -15.08
C THR A 128 -15.18 -7.03 -14.55
N THR A 129 -16.19 -7.49 -15.27
CA THR A 129 -16.79 -8.83 -15.09
C THR A 129 -16.15 -9.88 -16.00
N ASP A 130 -15.30 -9.48 -16.95
CA ASP A 130 -14.58 -10.38 -17.85
C ASP A 130 -13.19 -10.72 -17.31
N TYR A 131 -13.14 -11.81 -16.53
CA TYR A 131 -11.91 -12.29 -15.90
C TYR A 131 -10.89 -12.87 -16.88
N ALA A 132 -11.29 -13.20 -18.11
CA ALA A 132 -10.37 -13.70 -19.13
C ALA A 132 -9.43 -12.60 -19.64
N ALA A 133 -9.80 -11.33 -19.45
CA ALA A 133 -9.02 -10.16 -19.85
C ALA A 133 -7.91 -9.77 -18.85
N ILE A 134 -7.53 -10.63 -17.91
CA ILE A 134 -6.51 -10.32 -16.89
C ILE A 134 -5.12 -10.00 -17.47
N ILE A 135 -4.80 -10.51 -18.66
CA ILE A 135 -3.57 -10.16 -19.41
C ILE A 135 -3.89 -9.22 -20.58
N GLY A 136 -5.09 -8.64 -20.59
CA GLY A 136 -5.51 -7.63 -21.56
C GLY A 136 -4.82 -6.29 -21.33
N GLY A 137 -4.88 -5.41 -22.35
CA GLY A 137 -4.18 -4.12 -22.33
C GLY A 137 -4.48 -3.28 -21.09
N GLU A 138 -5.75 -3.07 -20.75
CA GLU A 138 -6.15 -2.28 -19.57
C GLU A 138 -5.62 -2.87 -18.27
N SER A 139 -5.73 -4.19 -18.08
CA SER A 139 -5.19 -4.86 -16.89
C SER A 139 -3.68 -4.68 -16.76
N MET A 140 -2.96 -4.79 -17.88
CA MET A 140 -1.50 -4.59 -17.91
C MET A 140 -1.11 -3.14 -17.62
N LEU A 141 -1.92 -2.16 -18.03
CA LEU A 141 -1.73 -0.76 -17.67
C LEU A 141 -1.89 -0.55 -16.16
N ILE A 142 -2.94 -1.13 -15.54
CA ILE A 142 -3.12 -1.07 -14.08
C ILE A 142 -1.91 -1.68 -13.37
N LEU A 143 -1.44 -2.84 -13.84
CA LEU A 143 -0.26 -3.49 -13.28
C LEU A 143 0.97 -2.59 -13.37
N GLN A 144 1.21 -1.97 -14.52
CA GLN A 144 2.32 -1.02 -14.71
C GLN A 144 2.23 0.14 -13.72
N VAL A 145 1.07 0.80 -13.63
CA VAL A 145 0.86 1.96 -12.75
C VAL A 145 1.09 1.58 -11.28
N VAL A 146 0.61 0.41 -10.86
CA VAL A 146 0.77 -0.08 -9.48
C VAL A 146 2.23 -0.43 -9.16
N LEU A 147 2.95 -1.05 -10.11
CA LEU A 147 4.37 -1.37 -9.94
C LEU A 147 5.25 -0.11 -9.92
N GLU A 148 4.95 0.89 -10.75
CA GLU A 148 5.61 2.20 -10.69
C GLU A 148 5.33 2.89 -9.34
N GLY A 149 4.09 2.81 -8.85
CA GLY A 149 3.69 3.31 -7.54
C GLY A 149 4.31 2.57 -6.35
N ALA A 150 4.92 1.41 -6.55
CA ALA A 150 5.56 0.64 -5.48
C ALA A 150 6.95 1.14 -5.09
N LEU A 151 7.56 2.04 -5.88
CA LEU A 151 8.93 2.50 -5.65
C LEU A 151 9.11 3.20 -4.29
N TYR A 152 8.29 4.21 -3.99
CA TYR A 152 8.36 4.95 -2.73
C TYR A 152 7.92 4.10 -1.51
N PRO A 153 6.83 3.32 -1.59
CA PRO A 153 6.48 2.31 -0.60
C PRO A 153 7.64 1.37 -0.26
N ALA A 154 8.39 0.90 -1.27
CA ALA A 154 9.54 0.02 -1.07
C ALA A 154 10.64 0.71 -0.28
N ILE A 155 10.94 1.99 -0.56
CA ILE A 155 11.92 2.75 0.21
C ILE A 155 11.47 2.88 1.67
N ALA A 156 10.22 3.31 1.90
CA ALA A 156 9.66 3.47 3.23
C ALA A 156 9.69 2.16 4.03
N SER A 157 9.27 1.05 3.40
CA SER A 157 9.23 -0.26 4.03
C SER A 157 10.63 -0.82 4.31
N ILE A 158 11.62 -0.59 3.45
CA ILE A 158 13.02 -0.98 3.68
C ILE A 158 13.58 -0.27 4.91
N VAL A 159 13.33 1.04 5.05
CA VAL A 159 13.77 1.81 6.23
C VAL A 159 13.15 1.22 7.50
N GLY A 160 11.84 0.95 7.50
CA GLY A 160 11.18 0.26 8.59
C GLY A 160 11.78 -1.13 8.87
N GLY A 161 11.96 -1.94 7.84
CA GLY A 161 12.49 -3.31 7.92
C GLY A 161 13.90 -3.37 8.49
N LEU A 162 14.76 -2.41 8.14
CA LEU A 162 16.10 -2.27 8.70
C LEU A 162 16.05 -1.95 10.20
N LEU A 163 15.19 -1.01 10.61
CA LEU A 163 15.01 -0.68 12.03
C LEU A 163 14.46 -1.87 12.83
N GLY A 164 13.44 -2.54 12.31
CA GLY A 164 12.81 -3.69 12.97
C GLY A 164 13.75 -4.89 13.09
N GLY A 165 14.49 -5.19 12.02
CA GLY A 165 15.50 -6.25 12.02
C GLY A 165 16.67 -5.95 12.96
N GLY A 166 17.06 -4.67 13.09
CA GLY A 166 18.08 -4.24 14.04
C GLY A 166 17.67 -4.39 15.51
N ILE A 167 16.40 -4.08 15.84
CA ILE A 167 15.87 -4.18 17.21
C ILE A 167 15.74 -5.64 17.65
N SER A 168 15.29 -6.52 16.76
CA SER A 168 14.97 -7.92 17.06
C SER A 168 16.16 -8.88 16.99
N ARG A 169 17.35 -8.38 16.61
CA ARG A 169 18.56 -9.18 16.47
C ARG A 169 19.08 -9.64 17.84
N PRO A 170 19.35 -10.94 18.04
CA PRO A 170 20.02 -11.42 19.24
C PRO A 170 21.44 -10.84 19.31
N ARG A 171 21.80 -10.29 20.48
CA ARG A 171 23.12 -9.72 20.77
C ARG A 171 24.05 -10.78 21.33
#